data_AF-A0A9D9M1B1-F1
#
_entry.id   AF-A0A9D9M1B1-F1
#
_cell.length_a   1.000
_cell.length_b   1.000
_cell.length_c   1.000
_cell.angle_alpha   90.00
_cell.angle_beta   90.00
_cell.angle_gamma   90.00
#
_symmetry.space_group_name_H-M   'P 1'
#
loop_
_entity.id
_entity.type
_entity.pdbx_description
1 polymer ?
#
loop_
_entity_poly.entity_id
_entity_poly.type
_entity_poly.pdbx_seq_one_letter_code
_entity_poly.pdbx_strand_id
1 'polypeptide(L)'
;VRTYGATEVFPPDDADMIVDNSATGRTLIENGLRIVDTLMTSSTRMFASKAAMADPQKKQKILELKMLFSAVLSASDRVMLEMNVPKAKFEGLVKGVPAMRSPTVSPLYGDDGYAIKTVVKKSEVPNLLPKLKSLGATDILEYDLRMVSE
;
A
#
# COMPACT_ATOMS: atom_id res chain seq x y z
N VAL A 1 -11.25 -28.51 24.22
CA VAL A 1 -10.20 -29.36 23.61
C VAL A 1 -9.12 -28.44 23.04
N ARG A 2 -7.82 -28.74 23.21
CA ARG A 2 -6.74 -28.02 22.51
C ARG A 2 -6.26 -28.91 21.37
N THR A 3 -6.13 -28.32 20.18
CA THR A 3 -5.75 -29.02 18.95
C THR A 3 -4.55 -28.31 18.34
N TYR A 4 -3.75 -29.02 17.54
CA TYR A 4 -2.51 -28.50 16.94
C TYR A 4 -2.59 -28.43 15.40
N GLY A 5 -3.81 -28.47 14.85
CA GLY A 5 -4.08 -28.47 13.41
C GLY A 5 -5.41 -29.17 13.10
N ALA A 6 -5.89 -29.02 11.87
CA ALA A 6 -7.14 -29.59 11.36
C ALA A 6 -8.33 -29.36 12.32
N THR A 7 -8.50 -28.12 12.80
CA THR A 7 -9.61 -27.76 13.70
C THR A 7 -10.97 -27.94 13.04
N GLU A 8 -11.02 -27.83 11.72
CA GLU A 8 -12.21 -27.95 10.88
C GLU A 8 -12.92 -29.30 10.94
N VAL A 9 -12.24 -30.38 11.39
CA VAL A 9 -12.83 -31.74 11.42
C VAL A 9 -13.57 -32.07 12.70
N PHE A 10 -13.47 -31.22 13.73
CA PHE A 10 -14.06 -31.50 15.04
C PHE A 10 -15.59 -31.40 15.03
N PRO A 11 -16.21 -30.41 14.36
CA PRO A 11 -17.65 -30.40 14.25
C PRO A 11 -18.19 -31.42 13.24
N PRO A 12 -19.34 -32.06 13.53
CA PRO A 12 -20.15 -31.90 14.75
C PRO A 12 -19.81 -32.88 15.89
N ASP A 13 -19.00 -33.91 15.62
CA ASP A 13 -18.89 -35.08 16.50
C ASP A 13 -18.12 -34.79 17.80
N ASP A 14 -17.06 -33.98 17.73
CA ASP A 14 -16.17 -33.66 18.84
C ASP A 14 -16.30 -32.20 19.34
N ALA A 15 -17.04 -31.34 18.63
CA ALA A 15 -17.31 -29.96 19.02
C ALA A 15 -18.54 -29.36 18.31
N ASP A 16 -19.28 -28.46 18.97
CA ASP A 16 -20.36 -27.70 18.34
C ASP A 16 -19.85 -26.56 17.45
N MET A 17 -18.72 -25.95 17.84
CA MET A 17 -18.12 -24.79 17.19
C MET A 17 -16.61 -24.80 17.38
N ILE A 18 -15.90 -24.16 16.46
CA ILE A 18 -14.45 -23.97 16.53
C ILE A 18 -14.09 -22.49 16.44
N VAL A 19 -12.91 -22.16 16.96
CA VAL A 19 -12.25 -20.88 16.76
C VAL A 19 -10.98 -21.16 15.99
N ASP A 20 -10.88 -20.60 14.78
CA ASP A 20 -9.76 -20.84 13.88
C ASP A 20 -9.31 -19.56 13.17
N ASN A 21 -8.05 -19.54 12.74
CA ASN A 21 -7.49 -18.47 11.94
C ASN A 21 -7.80 -18.73 10.46
N SER A 22 -8.46 -17.77 9.81
CA SER A 22 -8.77 -17.86 8.39
C SER A 22 -8.47 -16.56 7.66
N ALA A 23 -7.95 -16.67 6.44
CA ALA A 23 -7.70 -15.52 5.57
C ALA A 23 -8.91 -15.23 4.65
N THR A 24 -9.40 -16.25 3.94
CA THR A 24 -10.51 -16.12 2.97
C THR A 24 -11.77 -16.84 3.41
N GLY A 25 -11.72 -17.64 4.48
CA GLY A 25 -12.82 -18.52 4.89
C GLY A 25 -12.96 -19.80 4.07
N ARG A 26 -12.18 -19.95 2.99
CA ARG A 26 -12.36 -21.04 2.01
C ARG A 26 -12.26 -22.43 2.63
N THR A 27 -11.24 -22.68 3.46
CA THR A 27 -11.05 -23.96 4.15
C THR A 27 -12.23 -24.31 5.05
N LEU A 28 -12.82 -23.34 5.74
CA LEU A 28 -13.98 -23.56 6.61
C LEU A 28 -15.21 -23.96 5.76
N ILE A 29 -15.45 -23.25 4.66
CA ILE A 29 -16.56 -23.54 3.74
C ILE A 29 -16.40 -24.93 3.10
N GLU A 30 -15.19 -25.30 2.67
CA GLU A 30 -14.90 -26.61 2.08
C GLU A 30 -15.15 -27.77 3.06
N ASN A 31 -15.12 -27.52 4.37
CA ASN A 31 -15.46 -28.48 5.42
C ASN A 31 -16.91 -28.34 5.93
N GLY A 32 -17.78 -27.64 5.20
CA GLY A 32 -19.20 -27.50 5.56
C GLY A 32 -19.45 -26.57 6.75
N LEU A 33 -18.45 -25.80 7.18
CA LEU A 33 -18.57 -24.84 8.27
C LEU A 33 -18.97 -23.46 7.75
N ARG A 34 -19.65 -22.70 8.60
CA ARG A 34 -19.98 -21.29 8.34
C ARG A 34 -19.28 -20.39 9.35
N ILE A 35 -18.75 -19.26 8.88
CA ILE A 35 -18.22 -18.22 9.76
C ILE A 35 -19.41 -17.52 10.42
N VAL A 36 -19.45 -17.55 11.76
CA VAL A 36 -20.52 -16.92 12.55
C VAL A 36 -20.11 -15.50 12.97
N ASP A 37 -18.85 -15.31 13.37
CA ASP A 37 -18.32 -14.01 13.79
C ASP A 37 -16.78 -13.96 13.68
N THR A 38 -16.21 -12.76 13.79
CA THR A 38 -14.77 -12.50 13.81
C THR A 38 -14.33 -12.01 15.19
N LEU A 39 -13.49 -12.79 15.88
CA LEU A 39 -12.97 -12.41 17.20
C LEU A 39 -11.89 -11.33 17.11
N MET A 40 -10.97 -11.46 16.15
CA MET A 40 -9.90 -10.50 15.91
C MET A 40 -9.36 -10.59 14.49
N THR A 41 -8.90 -9.46 13.96
CA THR A 41 -8.11 -9.43 12.73
C THR A 41 -6.63 -9.41 13.08
N SER A 42 -5.86 -10.34 12.53
CA SER A 42 -4.41 -10.39 12.71
C SER A 42 -3.68 -9.80 11.51
N SER A 43 -2.49 -9.28 11.75
CA SER A 43 -1.57 -8.87 10.69
C SER A 43 -0.14 -9.06 11.18
N THR A 44 0.82 -9.14 10.25
CA THR A 44 2.23 -9.11 10.62
C THR A 44 2.59 -7.78 11.26
N ARG A 45 3.31 -7.82 12.38
CA ARG A 45 3.76 -6.63 13.14
C ARG A 45 5.22 -6.81 13.55
N MET A 46 5.97 -5.71 13.54
CA MET A 46 7.31 -5.67 14.14
C MET A 46 7.19 -5.42 15.64
N PHE A 47 7.73 -6.32 16.45
CA PHE A 47 7.77 -6.19 17.91
C PHE A 47 9.20 -5.95 18.39
N ALA A 48 9.33 -5.16 19.46
CA ALA A 48 10.60 -4.94 20.14
C ALA A 48 10.43 -5.12 21.65
N SER A 49 11.35 -5.85 22.28
CA SER A 49 11.36 -6.04 23.74
C SER A 49 11.59 -4.70 24.44
N LYS A 50 10.87 -4.47 25.55
CA LYS A 50 11.06 -3.28 26.40
C LYS A 50 12.51 -3.16 26.89
N ALA A 51 13.16 -4.29 27.23
CA ALA A 51 14.55 -4.30 27.66
C ALA A 51 15.50 -3.91 26.52
N ALA A 52 15.24 -4.37 25.29
CA ALA A 52 16.03 -3.98 24.12
C ALA A 52 15.84 -2.48 23.77
N MET A 53 14.65 -1.93 24.03
CA MET A 53 14.37 -0.50 23.85
C MET A 53 15.00 0.39 24.92
N ALA A 54 15.43 -0.18 26.07
CA ALA A 54 16.14 0.55 27.12
C ALA A 54 17.66 0.64 26.87
N ASP A 55 18.21 -0.29 26.08
CA ASP A 55 19.59 -0.28 25.62
C ASP A 55 19.76 0.73 24.45
N PRO A 56 20.59 1.78 24.58
CA PRO A 56 20.70 2.83 23.56
C PRO A 56 21.16 2.32 22.18
N GLN A 57 22.10 1.37 22.14
CA GLN A 57 22.63 0.84 20.88
C GLN A 57 21.60 -0.02 20.16
N LYS A 58 20.90 -0.89 20.90
CA LYS A 58 19.83 -1.73 20.33
C LYS A 58 18.64 -0.90 19.91
N LYS A 59 18.22 0.06 20.73
CA LYS A 59 17.14 1.00 20.40
C LYS A 59 17.40 1.70 19.07
N GLN A 60 18.61 2.21 18.87
CA GLN A 60 18.98 2.89 17.63
C GLN A 60 18.78 1.97 16.41
N LYS A 61 19.28 0.72 16.47
CA LYS A 61 19.11 -0.26 15.38
C LYS A 61 17.66 -0.65 15.13
N ILE A 62 16.86 -0.80 16.19
CA ILE A 62 15.43 -1.08 16.08
C ILE A 62 14.70 0.07 15.37
N LEU A 63 15.04 1.31 15.70
CA LEU A 63 14.44 2.50 15.06
C LEU A 63 14.86 2.64 13.59
N GLU A 64 16.12 2.34 13.25
CA GLU A 64 16.59 2.28 11.86
C GLU A 64 15.80 1.24 11.05
N LEU A 65 15.61 0.03 11.58
CA LEU A 65 14.80 -1.00 10.93
C LEU A 65 13.32 -0.58 10.79
N LYS A 66 12.74 0.00 11.85
CA LYS A 66 11.37 0.53 11.80
C LYS A 66 11.24 1.56 10.68
N MET A 67 12.18 2.48 10.55
CA MET A 67 12.19 3.49 9.49
C MET A 67 12.22 2.85 8.10
N LEU A 68 13.10 1.87 7.89
CA LEU A 68 13.19 1.14 6.61
C LEU A 68 11.89 0.41 6.27
N PHE A 69 11.29 -0.28 7.23
CA PHE A 69 10.01 -0.98 7.01
C PHE A 69 8.87 0.00 6.74
N SER A 70 8.80 1.11 7.48
CA SER A 70 7.83 2.17 7.20
C SER A 70 8.00 2.71 5.79
N ALA A 71 9.24 2.92 5.32
CA ALA A 71 9.47 3.46 3.98
C ALA A 71 8.98 2.52 2.86
N VAL A 72 9.16 1.21 3.04
CA VAL A 72 8.66 0.19 2.10
C VAL A 72 7.13 0.11 2.16
N LEU A 73 6.54 0.11 3.36
CA LEU A 73 5.09 0.07 3.53
C LEU A 73 4.41 1.30 2.91
N SER A 74 4.96 2.49 3.12
CA SER A 74 4.45 3.74 2.52
C SER A 74 4.56 3.79 1.00
N ALA A 75 5.45 3.00 0.40
CA ALA A 75 5.57 2.90 -1.05
C ALA A 75 4.58 1.89 -1.65
N SER A 76 4.15 0.90 -0.88
CA SER A 76 3.41 -0.27 -1.40
C SER A 76 2.06 0.09 -2.04
N ASP A 77 1.39 1.14 -1.55
CA ASP A 77 0.11 1.63 -2.05
C ASP A 77 0.24 2.85 -2.99
N ARG A 78 1.45 3.21 -3.39
CA ARG A 78 1.75 4.40 -4.21
C ARG A 78 2.48 4.06 -5.50
N VAL A 79 2.31 4.93 -6.49
CA VAL A 79 3.04 4.91 -7.77
C VAL A 79 3.51 6.30 -8.13
N MET A 80 4.60 6.36 -8.89
CA MET A 80 5.01 7.58 -9.59
C MET A 80 4.31 7.62 -10.94
N LEU A 81 3.63 8.72 -11.23
CA LEU A 81 3.18 9.06 -12.57
C LEU A 81 4.15 10.05 -13.19
N GLU A 82 4.57 9.78 -14.41
CA GLU A 82 5.32 10.69 -15.28
C GLU A 82 4.51 10.98 -16.52
N MET A 83 4.43 12.23 -16.94
CA MET A 83 3.61 12.63 -18.09
C MET A 83 4.16 13.89 -18.76
N ASN A 84 3.89 14.04 -20.05
CA ASN A 84 4.19 15.24 -20.79
C ASN A 84 2.97 16.17 -20.85
N VAL A 85 3.20 17.47 -20.94
CA VAL A 85 2.15 18.47 -21.15
C VAL A 85 2.63 19.61 -22.05
N PRO A 86 1.85 20.01 -23.07
CA PRO A 86 2.15 21.21 -23.84
C PRO A 86 2.13 22.46 -22.97
N LYS A 87 2.96 23.46 -23.31
CA LYS A 87 3.03 24.73 -22.57
C LYS A 87 1.68 25.38 -22.30
N ALA A 88 0.81 25.42 -23.31
CA ALA A 88 -0.51 26.04 -23.23
C ALA A 88 -1.43 25.40 -22.18
N LYS A 89 -1.18 24.15 -21.79
CA LYS A 89 -2.00 23.39 -20.83
C LYS A 89 -1.31 23.16 -19.49
N PHE A 90 -0.06 23.62 -19.35
CA PHE A 90 0.77 23.41 -18.16
C PHE A 90 0.07 23.88 -16.88
N GLU A 91 -0.40 25.13 -16.82
CA GLU A 91 -1.03 25.67 -15.60
C GLU A 91 -2.29 24.90 -15.20
N GLY A 92 -3.10 24.50 -16.18
CA GLY A 92 -4.33 23.74 -15.93
C GLY A 92 -4.02 22.34 -15.37
N LEU A 93 -2.99 21.69 -15.91
CA LEU A 93 -2.57 20.38 -15.44
C LEU A 93 -1.95 20.45 -14.04
N VAL A 94 -1.01 21.37 -13.78
CA VAL A 94 -0.33 21.50 -12.47
C VAL A 94 -1.32 21.76 -11.33
N LYS A 95 -2.39 22.55 -11.57
CA LYS A 95 -3.46 22.78 -10.58
C LYS A 95 -4.34 21.54 -10.35
N GLY A 96 -4.44 20.65 -11.33
CA GLY A 96 -5.30 19.47 -11.29
C GLY A 96 -4.61 18.19 -10.80
N VAL A 97 -3.28 18.19 -10.74
CA VAL A 97 -2.45 17.04 -10.37
C VAL A 97 -2.30 16.95 -8.85
N PRO A 98 -2.71 15.85 -8.20
CA PRO A 98 -2.39 15.61 -6.80
C PRO A 98 -0.87 15.39 -6.66
N ALA A 99 -0.27 15.99 -5.62
CA ALA A 99 1.15 15.85 -5.31
C ALA A 99 1.37 15.85 -3.79
N MET A 100 2.40 15.14 -3.32
CA MET A 100 2.72 15.08 -1.87
C MET A 100 3.22 16.42 -1.32
N ARG A 101 4.00 17.18 -2.12
CA ARG A 101 4.38 18.58 -1.84
C ARG A 101 4.07 19.45 -3.04
N SER A 102 4.84 19.24 -4.10
CA SER A 102 4.69 19.88 -5.40
C SER A 102 5.14 18.90 -6.48
N PRO A 103 4.52 18.89 -7.67
CA PRO A 103 5.00 18.07 -8.76
C PRO A 103 6.40 18.52 -9.20
N THR A 104 7.24 17.56 -9.61
CA THR A 104 8.50 17.89 -10.28
C THR A 104 8.21 18.25 -11.73
N VAL A 105 8.77 19.37 -12.19
CA VAL A 105 8.57 19.88 -13.55
C VAL A 105 9.93 19.98 -14.23
N SER A 106 10.04 19.46 -15.45
CA SER A 106 11.25 19.53 -16.28
C SER A 106 10.88 19.97 -17.71
N PRO A 107 11.58 20.93 -18.32
CA PRO A 107 11.30 21.34 -19.69
C PRO A 107 11.65 20.22 -20.67
N LEU A 108 10.83 20.06 -21.71
CA LEU A 108 11.13 19.17 -22.82
C LEU A 108 12.12 19.82 -23.79
N TYR A 109 12.91 19.01 -24.48
CA TYR A 109 13.80 19.48 -25.54
C TYR A 109 12.98 20.16 -26.64
N GLY A 110 13.52 21.20 -27.28
CA GLY A 110 12.84 21.91 -28.36
C GLY A 110 11.71 22.85 -27.92
N ASP A 111 11.52 23.06 -26.60
CA ASP A 111 10.51 23.97 -26.04
C ASP A 111 9.05 23.48 -26.20
N ASP A 112 8.87 22.18 -26.45
CA ASP A 112 7.59 21.54 -26.77
C ASP A 112 6.63 21.39 -25.56
N GLY A 113 7.10 21.69 -24.34
CA GLY A 113 6.30 21.56 -23.12
C GLY A 113 7.11 21.18 -21.90
N TYR A 114 6.45 20.46 -20.99
CA TYR A 114 7.03 20.03 -19.72
C TYR A 114 6.76 18.54 -19.47
N ALA A 115 7.74 17.86 -18.91
CA ALA A 115 7.55 16.60 -18.20
C ALA A 115 7.16 16.91 -16.74
N ILE A 116 6.13 16.24 -16.24
CA ILE A 116 5.63 16.33 -14.88
C ILE A 116 5.76 14.96 -14.21
N LYS A 117 6.34 14.93 -13.00
CA LYS A 117 6.36 13.74 -12.15
C LYS A 117 5.61 14.00 -10.86
N THR A 118 4.76 13.05 -10.46
CA THR A 118 4.04 13.10 -9.18
C THR A 118 3.86 11.70 -8.58
N VAL A 119 3.71 11.63 -7.25
CA VAL A 119 3.40 10.40 -6.53
C VAL A 119 1.93 10.43 -6.11
N VAL A 120 1.19 9.37 -6.44
CA VAL A 120 -0.24 9.22 -6.14
C VAL A 120 -0.52 7.84 -5.54
N LYS A 121 -1.71 7.66 -4.96
CA LYS A 121 -2.15 6.33 -4.53
C LYS A 121 -2.53 5.48 -5.74
N LYS A 122 -2.16 4.20 -5.72
CA LYS A 122 -2.51 3.21 -6.75
C LYS A 122 -4.02 3.16 -7.01
N SER A 123 -4.82 3.25 -5.95
CA SER A 123 -6.29 3.24 -6.02
C SER A 123 -6.90 4.47 -6.71
N GLU A 124 -6.16 5.59 -6.81
CA GLU A 124 -6.65 6.81 -7.43
C GLU A 124 -6.36 6.87 -8.94
N VAL A 125 -5.39 6.09 -9.42
CA VAL A 125 -4.93 6.10 -10.82
C VAL A 125 -6.06 5.92 -11.83
N PRO A 126 -6.99 4.94 -11.69
CA PRO A 126 -8.05 4.73 -12.67
C PRO A 126 -8.95 5.96 -12.87
N ASN A 127 -9.19 6.72 -11.80
CA ASN A 127 -10.00 7.95 -11.84
C ASN A 127 -9.17 9.16 -12.32
N LEU A 128 -7.87 9.18 -12.02
CA LEU A 128 -6.99 10.29 -12.33
C LEU A 128 -6.59 10.30 -13.82
N LEU A 129 -6.33 9.13 -14.42
CA LEU A 129 -5.88 9.02 -15.81
C LEU A 129 -6.79 9.75 -16.82
N PRO A 130 -8.12 9.55 -16.84
CA PRO A 130 -9.02 10.28 -17.75
C PRO A 130 -8.99 11.80 -17.52
N LYS A 131 -8.92 12.22 -16.25
CA LYS A 131 -8.84 13.64 -15.87
C LYS A 131 -7.54 14.27 -16.39
N LEU A 132 -6.40 13.63 -16.18
CA LEU A 132 -5.10 14.10 -16.69
C LEU A 132 -5.10 14.22 -18.21
N LYS A 133 -5.66 13.23 -18.92
CA LYS A 133 -5.84 13.28 -20.39
C LYS A 133 -6.69 14.47 -20.82
N SER A 134 -7.82 14.73 -20.16
CA SER A 134 -8.67 15.89 -20.46
C SER A 134 -7.96 17.23 -20.23
N LEU A 135 -7.06 17.29 -19.25
CA LEU A 135 -6.21 18.44 -18.95
C LEU A 135 -4.99 18.56 -19.89
N GLY A 136 -4.81 17.63 -20.82
CA GLY A 136 -3.77 17.70 -21.84
C GLY A 136 -2.50 16.92 -21.56
N ALA A 137 -2.49 16.04 -20.56
CA ALA A 137 -1.36 15.14 -20.34
C ALA A 137 -1.24 14.11 -21.47
N THR A 138 -0.03 13.94 -22.00
CA THR A 138 0.36 12.90 -22.96
C THR A 138 1.41 11.97 -22.35
N ASP A 139 1.63 10.82 -22.98
CA ASP A 139 2.72 9.90 -22.62
C ASP A 139 2.78 9.58 -21.11
N ILE A 140 1.63 9.24 -20.53
CA ILE A 140 1.54 8.97 -19.09
C ILE A 140 2.13 7.59 -18.82
N LEU A 141 3.15 7.55 -17.98
CA LEU A 141 3.86 6.37 -17.52
C LEU A 141 3.62 6.19 -16.01
N GLU A 142 3.50 4.93 -15.59
CA GLU A 142 3.36 4.54 -14.19
C GLU A 142 4.58 3.71 -13.77
N TYR A 143 5.15 4.05 -12.62
CA TYR A 143 6.27 3.32 -12.03
C TYR A 143 5.96 2.90 -10.60
N ASP A 144 6.20 1.62 -10.31
CA ASP A 144 6.18 1.11 -8.95
C ASP A 144 7.30 1.74 -8.11
N LEU A 145 6.94 2.11 -6.89
CA LEU A 145 7.88 2.63 -5.90
C LEU A 145 8.33 1.49 -4.98
N ARG A 146 9.65 1.40 -4.74
CA ARG A 146 10.21 0.44 -3.79
C ARG A 146 10.23 0.96 -2.35
N MET A 147 10.45 2.26 -2.19
CA MET A 147 10.50 2.92 -0.88
C MET A 147 10.14 4.40 -1.02
N VAL A 148 9.47 4.93 0.01
CA VAL A 148 9.17 6.36 0.20
C VAL A 148 9.47 6.70 1.64
N SER A 149 10.49 7.54 1.88
CA SER A 149 10.78 8.05 3.22
C SER A 149 10.18 9.45 3.36
N GLU A 150 9.28 9.63 4.34
CA GLU A 150 8.68 10.91 4.72
C GLU A 150 9.43 11.55 5.90
#